data_AF-R8HDH4-F1
#
_entry.id   AF-R8HDH4-F1
#
_cell.length_a   1.000
_cell.length_b   1.000
_cell.length_c   1.000
_cell.angle_alpha   90.00
_cell.angle_beta   90.00
_cell.angle_gamma   90.00
#
_symmetry.space_group_name_H-M   'P 1'
#
loop_
_entity.id
_entity.type
_entity.pdbx_description
1 polymer ?
#
loop_
_entity_poly.entity_id
_entity_poly.type
_entity_poly.pdbx_seq_one_letter_code
_entity_poly.pdbx_strand_id
1 'polypeptide(L)'
;MSVHTTTIMRWVQEYGNLIYQIWKKKNKAARLSWDLDETYIKVKGEGRYLYRAIDKDGHTLAIQLRKNRDHQAAYAFMKRLVKTFGEPTVLTTDKARALLCAFNKLRENGFYKHTTYCTIKHLNNLIEQEHRHVKRRFE
;
A
#
# COMPACT_ATOMS: atom_id res chain seq x y z
N MET A 1 1.88 33.47 -12.09
CA MET A 1 1.27 33.40 -10.74
C MET A 1 1.84 32.19 -10.01
N SER A 2 2.54 32.39 -8.89
CA SER A 2 3.06 31.29 -8.07
C SER A 2 1.96 30.79 -7.15
N VAL A 3 1.58 29.53 -7.29
CA VAL A 3 0.59 28.91 -6.40
C VAL A 3 1.32 28.48 -5.13
N HIS A 4 0.93 29.06 -4.00
CA HIS A 4 1.49 28.68 -2.70
C HIS A 4 1.12 27.23 -2.37
N THR A 5 2.04 26.47 -1.77
CA THR A 5 1.85 25.04 -1.47
C THR A 5 0.65 24.77 -0.56
N THR A 6 0.29 25.74 0.29
CA THR A 6 -0.91 25.67 1.13
C THR A 6 -2.22 25.70 0.33
N THR A 7 -2.23 26.37 -0.83
CA THR A 7 -3.38 26.39 -1.73
C THR A 7 -3.62 25.00 -2.33
N ILE A 8 -2.55 24.33 -2.78
CA ILE A 8 -2.63 22.95 -3.27
C ILE A 8 -3.12 22.00 -2.17
N MET A 9 -2.60 22.13 -0.95
CA MET A 9 -3.01 21.29 0.18
C MET A 9 -4.49 21.46 0.56
N ARG A 10 -5.03 22.68 0.49
CA ARG A 10 -6.46 22.93 0.72
C ARG A 10 -7.33 22.22 -0.32
N TRP A 11 -6.94 22.28 -1.59
CA TRP A 11 -7.65 21.59 -2.67
C TRP A 11 -7.59 20.07 -2.51
N VAL A 12 -6.45 19.52 -2.07
CA VAL A 12 -6.32 18.09 -1.76
C VAL A 12 -7.27 17.69 -0.62
N GLN A 13 -7.39 18.51 0.42
CA GLN A 13 -8.29 18.25 1.55
C GLN A 13 -9.77 18.35 1.16
N GLU A 14 -10.12 19.35 0.35
CA GLU A 14 -11.50 19.62 -0.05
C GLU A 14 -12.01 18.64 -1.11
N TYR A 15 -11.22 18.41 -2.16
CA TYR A 15 -11.64 17.61 -3.32
C TYR A 15 -11.07 16.20 -3.36
N GLY A 16 -10.04 15.90 -2.56
CA GLY A 16 -9.32 14.62 -2.65
C GLY A 16 -10.22 13.40 -2.47
N ASN A 17 -11.15 13.44 -1.50
CA ASN A 17 -12.10 12.34 -1.31
C ASN A 17 -13.06 12.20 -2.51
N LEU A 18 -13.58 13.31 -3.04
CA LEU A 18 -14.48 13.28 -4.20
C LEU A 18 -13.78 12.70 -5.43
N ILE A 19 -12.55 13.17 -5.72
CA ILE A 19 -11.72 12.67 -6.82
C ILE A 19 -11.45 11.18 -6.64
N TYR A 20 -11.12 10.74 -5.43
CA TYR A 20 -10.92 9.33 -5.12
C TYR A 20 -12.17 8.48 -5.35
N GLN A 21 -13.36 8.94 -4.94
CA GLN A 21 -14.60 8.20 -5.19
C GLN A 21 -14.93 8.10 -6.70
N ILE A 22 -14.67 9.17 -7.47
CA ILE A 22 -14.84 9.16 -8.93
C ILE A 22 -13.86 8.18 -9.57
N TRP A 23 -12.58 8.25 -9.19
CA TRP A 23 -11.53 7.33 -9.67
C TRP A 23 -11.89 5.88 -9.35
N LYS A 24 -12.33 5.60 -8.12
CA LYS A 24 -12.76 4.28 -7.67
C LYS A 24 -13.90 3.71 -8.52
N LYS A 25 -14.89 4.53 -8.89
CA LYS A 25 -16.00 4.10 -9.75
C LYS A 25 -15.55 3.78 -11.18
N LYS A 26 -14.60 4.55 -11.72
CA LYS A 26 -14.08 4.38 -13.08
C LYS A 26 -13.12 3.18 -13.20
N ASN A 27 -12.30 2.94 -12.18
CA ASN A 27 -11.26 1.90 -12.22
C ASN A 27 -11.74 0.56 -11.64
N LYS A 28 -12.80 0.00 -12.21
CA LYS A 28 -13.23 -1.38 -11.90
C LYS A 28 -12.20 -2.44 -12.33
N ALA A 29 -11.32 -2.09 -13.28
CA ALA A 29 -10.21 -2.93 -13.75
C ALA A 29 -9.10 -3.13 -12.70
N ALA A 30 -9.10 -2.34 -11.61
CA ALA A 30 -8.25 -2.58 -10.46
C ALA A 30 -8.44 -3.99 -9.88
N ARG A 31 -9.52 -4.72 -10.21
CA ARG A 31 -9.76 -6.12 -9.81
C ARG A 31 -8.77 -7.16 -10.35
N LEU A 32 -7.86 -6.80 -11.25
CA LEU A 32 -7.05 -7.80 -11.95
C LEU A 32 -5.81 -8.24 -11.16
N SER A 33 -4.99 -7.29 -10.69
CA SER A 33 -3.76 -7.62 -9.96
C SER A 33 -3.39 -6.50 -9.01
N TRP A 34 -3.02 -6.85 -7.78
CA TRP A 34 -2.56 -5.93 -6.75
C TRP A 34 -1.15 -6.27 -6.30
N ASP A 35 -0.32 -5.24 -6.14
CA ASP A 35 0.97 -5.34 -5.47
C ASP A 35 0.90 -4.61 -4.14
N LEU A 36 1.24 -5.32 -3.06
CA LEU A 36 1.24 -4.82 -1.69
C LEU A 36 2.65 -4.86 -1.11
N ASP A 37 3.06 -3.77 -0.49
CA ASP A 37 4.36 -3.66 0.19
C ASP A 37 4.22 -3.12 1.61
N GLU A 38 5.20 -3.46 2.46
CA GLU A 38 5.40 -2.92 3.80
C GLU A 38 6.80 -2.30 3.89
N THR A 39 6.88 -0.98 3.91
CA THR A 39 8.17 -0.26 3.95
C THR A 39 8.30 0.55 5.25
N TYR A 40 9.52 0.66 5.78
CA TYR A 40 9.83 1.53 6.92
C TYR A 40 10.31 2.91 6.43
N ILE A 41 9.63 3.97 6.85
CA ILE A 41 9.92 5.35 6.46
C ILE A 41 10.11 6.24 7.69
N LYS A 42 10.88 7.32 7.57
CA LYS A 42 10.98 8.36 8.61
C LYS A 42 10.04 9.52 8.28
N VAL A 43 9.13 9.85 9.20
CA VAL A 43 8.22 11.00 9.09
C VAL A 43 8.48 11.93 10.26
N LYS A 44 8.96 13.15 9.99
CA LYS A 44 9.35 14.15 11.01
C LYS A 44 10.34 13.60 12.06
N GLY A 45 11.31 12.81 11.61
CA GLY A 45 12.32 12.18 12.49
C GLY A 45 11.87 10.86 13.14
N GLU A 46 10.57 10.56 13.17
CA GLU A 46 10.04 9.32 13.74
C GLU A 46 9.94 8.20 12.70
N GLY A 47 10.35 7.00 13.09
CA GLY A 47 10.16 5.78 12.30
C GLY A 47 8.71 5.32 12.23
N ARG A 48 8.23 4.98 11.04
CA ARG A 48 6.86 4.50 10.80
C ARG A 48 6.82 3.42 9.73
N TYR A 49 5.87 2.51 9.84
CA TYR A 49 5.57 1.47 8.85
C TYR A 49 4.49 1.97 7.90
N LEU A 50 4.80 1.92 6.61
CA LEU A 50 3.91 2.27 5.51
C LEU A 50 3.45 0.99 4.83
N TYR A 51 2.14 0.75 4.83
CA TYR A 51 1.50 -0.24 3.98
C TYR A 51 1.00 0.46 2.72
N ARG A 52 1.38 -0.04 1.55
CA ARG A 52 0.91 0.48 0.26
C ARG A 52 0.34 -0.64 -0.57
N ALA A 53 -0.73 -0.33 -1.30
CA ALA A 53 -1.32 -1.19 -2.31
C ALA A 53 -1.47 -0.42 -3.61
N ILE A 54 -1.00 -0.99 -4.70
CA ILE A 54 -1.14 -0.47 -6.05
C ILE A 54 -1.81 -1.50 -6.97
N ASP A 55 -2.48 -1.04 -8.01
CA ASP A 55 -2.94 -1.92 -9.09
C ASP A 55 -1.84 -2.14 -10.15
N LYS A 56 -2.12 -3.02 -11.11
CA LYS A 56 -1.22 -3.31 -12.25
C LYS A 56 -0.81 -2.09 -13.08
N ASP A 57 -1.60 -1.03 -13.06
CA ASP A 57 -1.38 0.19 -13.84
C ASP A 57 -0.58 1.22 -13.02
N GLY A 58 -0.14 0.84 -11.81
CA GLY A 58 0.63 1.68 -10.90
C GLY A 58 -0.22 2.65 -10.08
N HIS A 59 -1.55 2.57 -10.15
CA HIS A 59 -2.40 3.45 -9.37
C HIS A 59 -2.49 3.01 -7.92
N THR A 60 -2.45 3.98 -7.01
CA THR A 60 -2.55 3.71 -5.58
C THR A 60 -3.98 3.38 -5.17
N LEU A 61 -4.19 2.16 -4.68
CA LEU A 61 -5.47 1.67 -4.17
C LEU A 61 -5.70 2.14 -2.73
N ALA A 62 -4.68 1.99 -1.89
CA ALA A 62 -4.69 2.44 -0.51
C ALA A 62 -3.28 2.61 0.04
N ILE A 63 -3.15 3.54 1.00
CA ILE A 63 -1.96 3.73 1.82
C ILE A 63 -2.39 3.74 3.29
N GLN A 64 -1.58 3.16 4.17
CA GLN A 64 -1.80 3.20 5.60
C GLN A 64 -0.47 3.33 6.35
N LEU A 65 -0.38 4.37 7.18
CA LEU A 65 0.80 4.64 8.01
C LEU A 65 0.55 4.17 9.45
N ARG A 66 1.51 3.48 10.05
CA ARG A 66 1.46 2.97 11.43
C ARG A 66 2.76 3.27 12.16
N LYS A 67 2.70 3.49 13.48
CA LYS A 67 3.90 3.65 14.30
C LYS A 67 4.66 2.33 14.46
N ASN A 68 3.92 1.25 14.71
CA ASN A 68 4.48 -0.08 14.97
C ASN A 68 4.09 -1.06 13.86
N ARG A 69 4.93 -2.08 13.67
CA ARG A 69 4.60 -3.24 12.84
C ARG A 69 3.52 -4.05 13.53
N ASP A 70 2.38 -4.24 12.88
CA ASP A 70 1.20 -4.79 13.51
C ASP A 70 0.48 -5.74 12.53
N HIS A 71 0.41 -7.02 12.90
CA HIS A 71 -0.27 -8.04 12.10
C HIS A 71 -1.77 -7.74 11.95
N GLN A 72 -2.39 -7.13 12.96
CA GLN A 72 -3.78 -6.69 12.90
C GLN A 72 -3.94 -5.51 11.94
N ALA A 73 -2.94 -4.63 11.84
CA ALA A 73 -2.94 -3.55 10.85
C ALA A 73 -2.88 -4.09 9.43
N ALA A 74 -2.01 -5.07 9.16
CA ALA A 74 -1.93 -5.75 7.86
C ALA A 74 -3.27 -6.44 7.50
N TYR A 75 -3.88 -7.17 8.46
CA TYR A 75 -5.20 -7.77 8.28
C TYR A 75 -6.28 -6.74 7.97
N ALA A 76 -6.37 -5.66 8.76
CA ALA A 76 -7.36 -4.60 8.56
C ALA A 76 -7.17 -3.87 7.22
N PHE A 77 -5.91 -3.65 6.82
CA PHE A 77 -5.55 -3.03 5.55
C PHE A 77 -6.04 -3.87 4.36
N MET A 78 -5.68 -5.16 4.33
CA MET A 78 -6.10 -6.10 3.28
C MET A 78 -7.62 -6.30 3.26
N LYS A 79 -8.24 -6.46 4.43
CA LYS A 79 -9.70 -6.59 4.54
C LYS A 79 -10.43 -5.36 3.98
N ARG A 80 -9.90 -4.16 4.23
CA ARG A 80 -10.46 -2.92 3.67
C ARG A 80 -10.35 -2.91 2.15
N LEU A 81 -9.22 -3.33 1.58
CA LEU A 81 -9.03 -3.40 0.13
C LEU A 81 -10.04 -4.32 -0.55
N VAL A 82 -10.15 -5.58 -0.11
CA VAL A 82 -11.07 -6.55 -0.71
C VAL A 82 -12.53 -6.14 -0.59
N LYS A 83 -12.93 -5.52 0.52
CA LYS A 83 -14.29 -4.96 0.66
C LYS A 83 -14.54 -3.75 -0.26
N THR A 84 -13.49 -3.00 -0.59
CA THR A 84 -13.59 -1.74 -1.33
C THR A 84 -13.59 -1.96 -2.84
N PHE A 85 -12.72 -2.84 -3.32
CA PHE A 85 -12.45 -3.05 -4.75
C PHE A 85 -12.95 -4.41 -5.26
N GLY A 86 -13.29 -5.33 -4.35
CA GLY A 86 -13.57 -6.73 -4.67
C GLY A 86 -12.32 -7.59 -4.56
N GLU A 87 -12.47 -8.88 -4.85
CA GLU A 87 -11.37 -9.83 -4.84
C GLU A 87 -10.47 -9.67 -6.07
N PRO A 88 -9.13 -9.57 -5.90
CA PRO A 88 -8.21 -9.53 -7.03
C PRO A 88 -7.95 -10.93 -7.60
N THR A 89 -7.65 -11.03 -8.90
CA THR A 89 -7.19 -12.31 -9.48
C THR A 89 -5.80 -12.67 -8.99
N VAL A 90 -4.90 -11.69 -8.89
CA VAL A 90 -3.52 -11.87 -8.40
C VAL A 90 -3.22 -10.90 -7.28
N LEU A 91 -2.60 -11.39 -6.21
CA LEU A 91 -2.09 -10.58 -5.11
C LEU A 91 -0.60 -10.88 -4.94
N THR A 92 0.23 -9.89 -5.25
CA THR A 92 1.66 -9.93 -4.96
C THR A 92 1.93 -9.24 -3.64
N THR A 93 2.79 -9.83 -2.80
CA THR A 93 3.39 -9.07 -1.70
C THR A 93 4.91 -9.15 -1.71
N ASP A 94 5.55 -8.14 -1.13
CA ASP A 94 6.94 -8.29 -0.67
C ASP A 94 7.01 -9.31 0.48
N LYS A 95 8.22 -9.70 0.91
CA LYS A 95 8.44 -10.74 1.95
C LYS A 95 7.94 -10.37 3.36
N ALA A 96 7.01 -9.42 3.51
CA ALA A 96 6.40 -9.12 4.79
C ALA A 96 5.59 -10.33 5.33
N ARG A 97 6.15 -11.01 6.34
CA ARG A 97 5.47 -12.10 7.08
C ARG A 97 4.09 -11.68 7.59
N ALA A 98 3.92 -10.41 7.94
CA ALA A 98 2.65 -9.84 8.37
C ALA A 98 1.57 -9.86 7.27
N LEU A 99 1.94 -9.53 6.02
CA LEU A 99 1.02 -9.56 4.87
C LEU A 99 0.65 -11.00 4.50
N LEU A 100 1.61 -11.92 4.51
CA LEU A 100 1.33 -13.34 4.27
C LEU A 100 0.40 -13.94 5.35
N CYS A 101 0.65 -13.63 6.62
CA CYS A 101 -0.21 -14.07 7.72
C CYS A 101 -1.62 -13.49 7.59
N ALA A 102 -1.73 -12.21 7.27
CA ALA A 102 -3.00 -11.54 7.01
C ALA A 102 -3.77 -12.18 5.84
N PHE A 103 -3.08 -12.48 4.74
CA PHE A 103 -3.66 -13.15 3.57
C PHE A 103 -4.26 -14.51 3.94
N ASN A 104 -3.49 -15.39 4.59
CA ASN A 104 -3.95 -16.72 4.97
C ASN A 104 -5.18 -16.66 5.88
N LYS A 105 -5.16 -15.77 6.88
CA LYS A 105 -6.31 -15.58 7.78
C LYS A 105 -7.53 -15.00 7.06
N LEU A 106 -7.34 -14.14 6.06
CA LEU A 106 -8.45 -13.62 5.26
C LEU A 106 -9.03 -14.68 4.32
N ARG A 107 -8.19 -15.57 3.80
CA ARG A 107 -8.58 -16.74 3.02
C ARG A 107 -9.48 -17.70 3.80
N GLU A 108 -9.10 -18.02 5.03
CA GLU A 108 -9.92 -18.82 5.95
C GLU A 108 -11.28 -18.16 6.24
N ASN A 109 -11.30 -16.82 6.35
CA ASN A 109 -12.54 -16.05 6.55
C ASN A 109 -13.36 -15.83 5.26
N GLY A 110 -12.98 -16.49 4.16
CA GLY A 110 -13.71 -16.48 2.91
C GLY A 110 -13.48 -15.28 1.98
N PHE A 111 -12.47 -14.44 2.26
CA PHE A 111 -11.95 -13.45 1.31
C PHE A 111 -10.82 -14.08 0.48
N TYR A 112 -10.48 -13.58 -0.72
CA TYR A 112 -9.33 -14.11 -1.49
C TYR A 112 -9.37 -15.63 -1.77
N LYS A 113 -10.56 -16.22 -1.96
CA LYS A 113 -10.75 -17.65 -2.28
C LYS A 113 -10.20 -18.06 -3.65
N HIS A 114 -10.33 -17.16 -4.63
CA HIS A 114 -9.94 -17.32 -6.03
C HIS A 114 -8.69 -16.48 -6.38
N THR A 115 -8.10 -15.80 -5.40
CA THR A 115 -6.88 -15.02 -5.60
C THR A 115 -5.64 -15.91 -5.61
N THR A 116 -4.86 -15.81 -6.68
CA THR A 116 -3.51 -16.36 -6.72
C THR A 116 -2.56 -15.46 -5.93
N TYR A 117 -1.89 -16.03 -4.92
CA TYR A 117 -0.92 -15.31 -4.12
C TYR A 117 0.49 -15.50 -4.66
N CYS A 118 1.18 -14.40 -4.91
CA CYS A 118 2.55 -14.36 -5.39
C CYS A 118 3.46 -13.66 -4.38
N THR A 119 4.70 -14.14 -4.25
CA THR A 119 5.75 -13.42 -3.53
C THR A 119 6.86 -13.10 -4.50
N ILE A 120 6.97 -11.83 -4.89
CA ILE A 120 8.03 -11.38 -5.79
C ILE A 120 9.23 -10.93 -4.95
N LYS A 121 10.42 -11.43 -5.31
CA LYS A 121 11.70 -11.11 -4.65
C LYS A 121 12.26 -9.74 -5.08
N HIS A 122 11.68 -9.11 -6.10
CA HIS A 122 12.27 -7.93 -6.71
C HIS A 122 12.03 -6.65 -5.90
N LEU A 123 13.15 -5.99 -5.57
CA LEU A 123 13.36 -4.64 -5.02
C LEU A 123 13.81 -4.50 -3.56
N ASN A 124 13.80 -5.55 -2.73
CA ASN A 124 14.45 -5.44 -1.42
C ASN A 124 15.97 -5.21 -1.56
N ASN A 125 16.65 -5.87 -2.50
CA ASN A 125 18.09 -5.65 -2.69
C ASN A 125 18.45 -4.24 -3.17
N LEU A 126 17.61 -3.60 -4.00
CA LEU A 126 17.91 -2.28 -4.56
C LEU A 126 17.58 -1.16 -3.56
N ILE A 127 16.47 -1.28 -2.83
CA ILE A 127 16.08 -0.35 -1.77
C ILE A 127 17.01 -0.51 -0.55
N GLU A 128 17.37 -1.74 -0.14
CA GLU A 128 18.39 -1.96 0.89
C GLU A 128 19.80 -1.51 0.47
N GLN A 129 20.11 -1.49 -0.84
CA GLN A 129 21.33 -0.87 -1.37
C GLN A 129 21.26 0.68 -1.34
N GLU A 130 20.18 1.27 -1.83
CA GLU A 130 19.93 2.73 -1.78
C GLU A 130 19.96 3.26 -0.35
N HIS A 131 19.30 2.58 0.59
CA HIS A 131 19.32 2.93 2.01
C HIS A 131 20.73 2.83 2.62
N ARG A 132 21.60 1.96 2.10
CA ARG A 132 23.03 1.88 2.47
C ARG A 132 23.84 3.08 1.97
N HIS A 133 23.49 3.63 0.81
CA HIS A 133 24.15 4.82 0.25
C HIS A 133 23.70 6.10 0.96
N VAL A 134 22.43 6.21 1.33
CA VAL A 134 21.91 7.37 2.08
C VAL A 134 22.46 7.39 3.52
N LYS A 135 22.64 6.23 4.17
CA LYS A 135 23.21 6.16 5.52
C LYS A 135 24.68 6.58 5.61
N ARG A 136 25.49 6.42 4.55
CA ARG A 136 26.91 6.83 4.53
C ARG A 136 27.13 8.35 4.43
N ARG A 137 26.08 9.15 4.23
CA ARG A 137 26.18 10.62 4.12
C ARG A 137 25.81 11.37 5.41
N PHE A 138 25.54 10.65 6.49
CA PHE A 138 25.17 11.22 7.80
C PHE A 138 26.02 10.67 8.96
N GLU A 139 27.23 10.17 8.66
CA GLU A 139 28.31 9.96 9.63
C GLU A 139 29.30 11.12 9.58
#